data_AF-A0A7S3U5S5-F1
#
_entry.id   AF-A0A7S3U5S5-F1
#
_cell.length_a   1.000
_cell.length_b   1.000
_cell.length_c   1.000
_cell.angle_alpha   90.00
_cell.angle_beta   90.00
_cell.angle_gamma   90.00
#
_symmetry.space_group_name_H-M   'P 1'
#
loop_
_entity.id
_entity.type
_entity.pdbx_description
1 polymer ?
#
loop_
_entity_poly.entity_id
_entity_poly.type
_entity_poly.pdbx_seq_one_letter_code
_entity_poly.pdbx_strand_id
1 'polypeptide(L)'
;RENAAGALRGLAVEAENRAAIARAGAIKSLYSMLCEGTSGEKENAVCTLQRLASDTEIIAIIANEGAVDRLVSLLIEGTPRMRHNAAGVLRNLAVWNHDQQVAIAKAGAIKPLVS
;
A
#
# COMPACT_ATOMS: atom_id res chain seq x y z
N ARG A 1 5.25 -13.00 -10.87
CA ARG A 1 4.56 -12.27 -9.77
C ARG A 1 4.20 -10.86 -10.19
N GLU A 2 5.11 -10.13 -10.85
CA GLU A 2 4.85 -8.80 -11.42
C GLU A 2 3.56 -8.72 -12.28
N ASN A 3 3.40 -9.60 -13.28
CA ASN A 3 2.21 -9.63 -14.14
C ASN A 3 0.91 -9.88 -13.36
N ALA A 4 0.96 -10.67 -12.28
CA ALA A 4 -0.20 -10.95 -11.44
C ALA A 4 -0.60 -9.72 -10.62
N ALA A 5 0.36 -9.02 -10.01
CA ALA A 5 0.10 -7.75 -9.31
C ALA A 5 -0.46 -6.71 -10.28
N GLY A 6 0.07 -6.62 -11.51
CA GLY A 6 -0.48 -5.76 -12.57
C GLY A 6 -1.94 -6.09 -12.93
N ALA A 7 -2.29 -7.37 -13.05
CA ALA A 7 -3.66 -7.80 -13.31
C ALA A 7 -4.60 -7.46 -12.14
N LEU A 8 -4.18 -7.75 -10.90
CA LEU A 8 -4.93 -7.39 -9.69
C LEU A 8 -5.14 -5.87 -9.59
N ARG A 9 -4.13 -5.07 -9.96
CA ARG A 9 -4.25 -3.61 -10.04
C ARG A 9 -5.39 -3.21 -10.97
N GLY A 10 -5.50 -3.84 -12.14
CA GLY A 10 -6.57 -3.61 -13.11
C GLY A 10 -7.94 -3.96 -12.55
N LEU A 11 -8.07 -5.15 -11.96
CA LEU A 11 -9.33 -5.61 -11.36
C LEU A 11 -9.79 -4.75 -10.18
N ALA A 12 -8.85 -4.25 -9.37
CA ALA A 12 -9.12 -3.40 -8.20
C ALA A 12 -9.63 -1.99 -8.55
N VAL A 13 -9.74 -1.63 -9.82
CA VAL A 13 -10.43 -0.40 -10.25
C VAL A 13 -11.89 -0.45 -9.79
N GLU A 14 -12.56 -1.57 -10.03
CA GLU A 14 -13.94 -1.80 -9.59
C GLU A 14 -13.99 -2.10 -8.10
N ALA A 15 -14.82 -1.36 -7.36
CA ALA A 15 -14.94 -1.52 -5.91
C ALA A 15 -15.40 -2.93 -5.51
N GLU A 16 -16.32 -3.52 -6.29
CA GLU A 16 -16.87 -4.86 -6.08
C GLU A 16 -15.79 -5.96 -6.08
N ASN A 17 -14.71 -5.77 -6.84
CA ASN A 17 -13.61 -6.73 -6.93
C ASN A 17 -12.65 -6.63 -5.74
N ARG A 18 -12.56 -5.48 -5.07
CA ARG A 18 -11.51 -5.23 -4.05
C ARG A 18 -11.65 -6.18 -2.86
N ALA A 19 -12.86 -6.37 -2.37
CA ALA A 19 -13.14 -7.30 -1.28
C ALA A 19 -12.81 -8.74 -1.66
N ALA A 20 -13.13 -9.16 -2.89
CA ALA A 20 -12.80 -10.49 -3.39
C ALA A 20 -11.28 -10.71 -3.49
N ILE A 21 -10.55 -9.70 -3.99
CA ILE A 21 -9.08 -9.70 -4.07
C ILE A 21 -8.46 -9.82 -2.68
N ALA A 22 -8.95 -9.04 -1.71
CA ALA A 22 -8.47 -9.09 -0.33
C ALA A 22 -8.74 -10.46 0.31
N ARG A 23 -9.95 -11.01 0.17
CA ARG A 23 -10.33 -12.34 0.67
C ARG A 23 -9.50 -13.46 0.05
N ALA A 24 -9.03 -13.30 -1.18
CA ALA A 24 -8.12 -14.24 -1.84
C ALA A 24 -6.68 -14.20 -1.28
N GLY A 25 -6.41 -13.40 -0.24
CA GLY A 25 -5.10 -13.31 0.41
C GLY A 25 -4.08 -12.47 -0.36
N ALA A 26 -4.54 -11.64 -1.31
CA ALA A 26 -3.65 -10.83 -2.15
C ALA A 26 -2.79 -9.86 -1.34
N ILE A 27 -3.29 -9.32 -0.23
CA ILE A 27 -2.59 -8.29 0.57
C ILE A 27 -1.26 -8.82 1.10
N LYS A 28 -1.23 -10.04 1.65
CA LYS A 28 0.00 -10.68 2.13
C LYS A 28 1.02 -10.91 1.00
N SER A 29 0.54 -11.33 -0.17
CA SER A 29 1.39 -11.53 -1.35
C SER A 29 1.97 -10.20 -1.87
N LEU A 30 1.15 -9.15 -1.91
CA LEU A 30 1.57 -7.80 -2.28
C LEU A 30 2.59 -7.23 -1.28
N TYR A 31 2.40 -7.46 0.03
CA TYR A 31 3.36 -7.05 1.06
C TYR A 31 4.72 -7.74 0.91
N SER A 32 4.73 -9.05 0.65
CA SER A 32 5.98 -9.79 0.36
C SER A 32 6.68 -9.22 -0.88
N MET A 33 5.95 -8.93 -1.96
CA MET A 33 6.53 -8.27 -3.15
C MET A 33 7.08 -6.87 -2.82
N LEU A 34 6.42 -6.13 -1.93
CA LEU A 34 6.86 -4.80 -1.49
C LEU A 34 8.21 -4.86 -0.76
N CYS A 35 8.46 -5.92 0.00
CA CYS A 35 9.67 -6.12 0.78
C CYS A 35 10.81 -6.69 -0.06
N GLU A 36 10.56 -7.78 -0.76
CA GLU A 36 11.59 -8.65 -1.37
C GLU A 36 11.60 -8.62 -2.90
N GLY A 37 10.63 -7.95 -3.53
CA GLY A 37 10.48 -7.96 -4.98
C GLY A 37 11.52 -7.12 -5.72
N THR A 38 11.57 -7.31 -7.04
CA THR A 38 12.27 -6.38 -7.95
C THR A 38 11.66 -4.99 -7.90
N SER A 39 12.33 -3.98 -8.49
CA SER A 39 11.75 -2.63 -8.59
C SER A 39 10.38 -2.64 -9.29
N GLY A 40 10.21 -3.44 -10.35
CA GLY A 40 8.92 -3.58 -11.05
C GLY A 40 7.85 -4.27 -10.20
N GLU A 41 8.23 -5.31 -9.45
CA GLU A 41 7.32 -5.99 -8.51
C GLU A 41 6.88 -5.05 -7.38
N LYS A 42 7.82 -4.31 -6.77
CA LYS A 42 7.53 -3.32 -5.72
C LYS A 42 6.61 -2.22 -6.22
N GLU A 43 6.82 -1.72 -7.43
CA GLU A 43 6.00 -0.65 -8.01
C GLU A 43 4.57 -1.14 -8.28
N ASN A 44 4.43 -2.31 -8.89
CA ASN A 44 3.11 -2.90 -9.11
C ASN A 44 2.41 -3.24 -7.79
N ALA A 45 3.15 -3.70 -6.78
CA ALA A 45 2.61 -3.99 -5.46
C ALA A 45 2.03 -2.73 -4.80
N VAL A 46 2.81 -1.65 -4.70
CA VAL A 46 2.34 -0.40 -4.06
C VAL A 46 1.20 0.25 -4.84
N CYS A 47 1.23 0.20 -6.18
CA CYS A 47 0.12 0.70 -7.00
C CYS A 47 -1.16 -0.10 -6.77
N THR A 48 -1.06 -1.42 -6.55
CA THR A 48 -2.22 -2.27 -6.27
C THR A 48 -2.75 -2.01 -4.86
N LEU A 49 -1.87 -1.92 -3.87
CA LEU A 49 -2.23 -1.57 -2.49
C LEU A 49 -2.92 -0.20 -2.43
N GLN A 50 -2.48 0.79 -3.21
CA GLN A 50 -3.12 2.11 -3.27
C GLN A 50 -4.58 2.04 -3.72
N ARG A 51 -4.89 1.21 -4.73
CA ARG A 51 -6.26 1.02 -5.22
C ARG A 51 -7.11 0.29 -4.18
N LEU A 52 -6.57 -0.77 -3.60
CA LEU A 52 -7.22 -1.57 -2.56
C LEU A 52 -7.49 -0.76 -1.28
N ALA A 53 -6.56 0.12 -0.88
CA ALA A 53 -6.69 1.01 0.28
C ALA A 53 -7.78 2.08 0.12
N SER A 54 -8.51 2.12 -0.99
CA SER A 54 -9.69 2.99 -1.14
C SER A 54 -10.95 2.38 -0.50
N ASP A 55 -10.84 1.16 0.03
CA ASP A 55 -11.88 0.45 0.78
C ASP A 55 -11.52 0.41 2.27
N THR A 56 -12.47 0.80 3.12
CA THR A 56 -12.26 0.95 4.57
C THR A 56 -12.05 -0.36 5.32
N GLU A 57 -12.57 -1.49 4.82
CA GLU A 57 -12.34 -2.79 5.45
C GLU A 57 -10.91 -3.28 5.13
N ILE A 58 -10.41 -2.92 3.95
CA ILE A 58 -9.10 -3.35 3.46
C ILE A 58 -7.95 -2.58 4.13
N ILE A 59 -8.12 -1.29 4.43
CA ILE A 59 -7.04 -0.49 5.06
C ILE A 59 -6.57 -1.08 6.39
N ALA A 60 -7.47 -1.67 7.18
CA ALA A 60 -7.12 -2.32 8.43
C ALA A 60 -6.24 -3.55 8.21
N ILE A 61 -6.53 -4.34 7.17
CA ILE A 61 -5.75 -5.53 6.81
C ILE A 61 -4.35 -5.11 6.33
N ILE A 62 -4.26 -4.09 5.47
CA ILE A 62 -2.98 -3.55 4.99
C ILE A 62 -2.11 -3.09 6.16
N ALA A 63 -2.69 -2.38 7.13
CA ALA A 63 -1.93 -1.88 8.26
C ALA A 63 -1.46 -3.01 9.21
N ASN A 64 -2.31 -4.02 9.43
CA ASN A 64 -1.99 -5.18 10.26
C ASN A 64 -0.87 -6.07 9.67
N GLU A 65 -0.67 -6.03 8.35
CA GLU A 65 0.47 -6.69 7.68
C GLU A 65 1.80 -5.92 7.87
N GLY A 66 1.82 -4.84 8.65
CA GLY A 66 3.05 -4.08 8.91
C GLY A 66 3.50 -3.21 7.73
N ALA A 67 2.54 -2.76 6.92
CA ALA A 67 2.83 -1.97 5.72
C ALA A 67 3.40 -0.57 6.03
N VAL A 68 3.11 0.01 7.19
CA VAL A 68 3.45 1.43 7.51
C VAL A 68 4.94 1.71 7.34
N ASP A 69 5.82 0.97 8.02
CA ASP A 69 7.27 1.22 7.97
C ASP A 69 7.83 1.01 6.55
N ARG A 70 7.31 0.00 5.84
CA ARG A 70 7.71 -0.27 4.45
C ARG A 70 7.26 0.85 3.50
N LEU A 71 6.05 1.38 3.69
CA LEU A 71 5.53 2.50 2.91
C LEU A 71 6.33 3.78 3.17
N VAL A 72 6.71 4.05 4.42
CA VAL A 72 7.58 5.18 4.76
C VAL A 72 8.96 5.02 4.13
N SER A 73 9.53 3.82 4.16
CA SER A 73 10.80 3.53 3.48
C SER A 73 10.71 3.83 1.98
N LEU A 74 9.60 3.45 1.33
CA LEU A 74 9.36 3.74 -0.08
C LEU A 74 9.20 5.23 -0.39
N LEU A 75 8.75 6.07 0.54
CA LEU A 75 8.76 7.52 0.36
C LEU A 75 10.19 8.07 0.20
N ILE A 76 11.18 7.40 0.79
CA ILE A 76 12.58 7.82 0.80
C ILE A 76 13.35 7.20 -0.37
N GLU A 77 13.23 5.88 -0.57
CA GLU A 77 14.06 5.12 -1.52
C GLU A 77 13.37 4.82 -2.86
N GLY A 78 12.04 4.99 -2.94
CA GLY A 78 11.24 4.54 -4.08
C GLY A 78 11.33 5.44 -5.31
N THR A 79 10.90 4.93 -6.47
CA THR A 79 10.71 5.72 -7.69
C THR A 79 9.66 6.83 -7.46
N PRO A 80 9.60 7.90 -8.30
CA PRO A 80 8.53 8.92 -8.17
C PRO A 80 7.12 8.32 -8.10
N ARG A 81 6.88 7.26 -8.88
CA ARG A 81 5.60 6.55 -8.89
C ARG A 81 5.37 5.75 -7.62
N MET A 82 6.39 5.06 -7.09
CA MET A 82 6.28 4.38 -5.79
C MET A 82 5.99 5.38 -4.67
N ARG A 83 6.71 6.51 -4.61
CA ARG A 83 6.52 7.56 -3.60
C ARG A 83 5.09 8.10 -3.62
N HIS A 84 4.59 8.45 -4.80
CA HIS A 84 3.21 8.92 -4.98
C HIS A 84 2.18 7.90 -4.46
N ASN A 85 2.32 6.63 -4.84
CA ASN A 85 1.36 5.61 -4.43
C ASN A 85 1.50 5.27 -2.93
N ALA A 86 2.71 5.25 -2.38
CA ALA A 86 2.94 5.04 -0.96
C ALA A 86 2.30 6.16 -0.12
N ALA A 87 2.45 7.42 -0.53
CA ALA A 87 1.76 8.55 0.10
C ALA A 87 0.23 8.40 0.03
N GLY A 88 -0.29 7.93 -1.11
CA GLY A 88 -1.72 7.65 -1.27
C GLY A 88 -2.24 6.55 -0.34
N VAL A 89 -1.47 5.48 -0.14
CA VAL A 89 -1.80 4.42 0.83
C VAL A 89 -1.79 4.99 2.25
N LEU A 90 -0.69 5.65 2.66
CA LEU A 90 -0.56 6.24 3.99
C LEU A 90 -1.68 7.24 4.30
N ARG A 91 -2.06 8.08 3.33
CA ARG A 91 -3.23 8.97 3.44
C ARG A 91 -4.47 8.15 3.82
N ASN A 92 -4.79 7.10 3.07
CA ASN A 92 -6.01 6.34 3.29
C ASN A 92 -6.01 5.58 4.63
N LEU A 93 -4.85 5.09 5.09
CA LEU A 93 -4.71 4.50 6.42
C LEU A 93 -4.97 5.52 7.54
N ALA A 94 -4.59 6.79 7.33
CA ALA A 94 -4.72 7.85 8.32
C ALA A 94 -6.16 8.41 8.45
N VAL A 95 -7.01 8.33 7.41
CA VAL A 95 -8.31 9.04 7.40
C VAL A 95 -9.23 8.59 8.55
N TRP A 96 -9.23 7.31 8.90
CA TRP A 96 -10.28 6.73 9.76
C TRP A 96 -9.78 6.16 11.09
N ASN A 97 -8.49 6.28 11.40
CA ASN A 97 -7.90 5.63 12.57
C ASN A 97 -6.82 6.50 13.23
N HIS A 98 -7.12 7.01 14.43
CA HIS A 98 -6.21 7.84 15.23
C HIS A 98 -4.90 7.10 15.56
N ASP A 99 -4.97 5.82 15.91
CA ASP A 99 -3.78 5.03 16.22
C ASP A 99 -2.89 4.89 15.00
N GLN A 100 -3.48 4.77 13.80
CA GLN A 100 -2.71 4.78 12.55
C GLN A 100 -2.09 6.14 12.24
N GLN A 101 -2.78 7.25 12.51
CA GLN A 101 -2.20 8.59 12.37
C GLN A 101 -0.93 8.73 13.23
N VAL A 102 -1.02 8.32 14.50
CA VAL A 102 0.11 8.34 15.43
C VAL A 102 1.21 7.38 14.98
N ALA A 103 0.88 6.16 14.54
CA ALA A 103 1.84 5.19 14.06
C ALA A 103 2.61 5.69 12.82
N ILE A 104 1.90 6.25 11.84
CA ILE A 104 2.49 6.84 10.62
C ILE A 104 3.43 8.00 10.97
N ALA A 105 3.03 8.86 11.90
CA ALA A 105 3.88 9.96 12.37
C ALA A 105 5.15 9.44 13.07
N LYS A 106 5.01 8.46 13.98
CA LYS A 106 6.13 7.83 14.71
C LYS A 106 7.08 7.07 13.80
N ALA A 107 6.58 6.48 12.71
CA ALA A 107 7.39 5.83 11.69
C ALA A 107 8.24 6.83 10.87
N GLY A 108 8.07 8.15 11.08
CA GLY A 108 8.87 9.18 10.43
C GLY A 108 8.34 9.65 9.08
N ALA A 109 7.07 9.39 8.77
CA ALA A 109 6.47 9.75 7.48
C ALA A 109 6.39 11.26 7.21
N ILE A 110 6.36 12.11 8.24
CA ILE A 110 6.09 13.55 8.10
C ILE A 110 7.14 14.22 7.20
N LYS A 111 8.44 13.99 7.44
CA LYS A 111 9.51 14.66 6.68
C LYS A 111 9.51 14.26 5.19
N PRO A 112 9.46 12.96 4.82
CA PRO A 112 9.35 12.56 3.42
C PRO A 112 8.06 13.01 2.71
N LEU A 113 6.97 13.27 3.45
CA LEU A 113 5.70 13.73 2.87
C LEU A 113 5.69 15.23 2.51
N VAL A 114 6.58 16.04 3.10
CA VAL A 114 6.66 17.49 2.85
C VAL A 114 7.84 17.90 1.96
N SER A 115 8.67 16.93 1.54
CA SER A 115 9.83 17.12 0.67
C SER A 115 9.52 16.81 -0.79
#